data_AF-A0A848LSX3-F1
#
_entry.id   AF-A0A848LSX3-F1
#
_cell.length_a   1.000
_cell.length_b   1.000
_cell.length_c   1.000
_cell.angle_alpha   90.00
_cell.angle_beta   90.00
_cell.angle_gamma   90.00
#
_symmetry.space_group_name_H-M   'P 1'
#
loop_
_entity.id
_entity.type
_entity.pdbx_description
1 polymer ?
#
loop_
_entity_poly.entity_id
_entity_poly.type
_entity_poly.pdbx_seq_one_letter_code
_entity_poly.pdbx_strand_id
1 'polypeptide(L)'
;MSILRVVKPFPLGAVLVSAAALLGGCGEPLPGEEVKQEGGTVAAFDILPPSATMNCTKVGTNVSCSGSGANGVQPYTYQWQVVDDFGSGPTSPYWWNGGTTYSDYCQFGLYTYGTYWTKYIRFRVVDANTYVSNEVTKSFRCWSPN
;
A
#
# COMPACT_ATOMS: atom_id res chain seq x y z
N MET A 1 9.21 25.87 -12.49
CA MET A 1 8.88 24.45 -12.83
C MET A 1 7.37 24.31 -12.72
N SER A 2 6.68 24.25 -13.86
CA SER A 2 5.23 24.12 -13.93
C SER A 2 4.83 22.65 -13.90
N ILE A 3 3.93 22.27 -12.98
CA ILE A 3 3.36 20.93 -12.88
C ILE A 3 2.19 20.84 -13.86
N LEU A 4 2.38 20.10 -14.96
CA LEU A 4 1.28 19.74 -15.86
C LEU A 4 0.41 18.67 -15.18
N ARG A 5 -0.76 19.08 -14.69
CA ARG A 5 -1.82 18.15 -14.28
C ARG A 5 -2.50 17.59 -15.53
N VAL A 6 -2.30 16.30 -15.78
CA VAL A 6 -3.07 15.57 -16.80
C VAL A 6 -4.43 15.21 -16.19
N VAL A 7 -5.45 15.98 -16.53
CA VAL A 7 -6.87 15.65 -16.26
C VAL A 7 -7.39 14.89 -17.47
N LYS A 8 -7.71 13.60 -17.31
CA LYS A 8 -8.40 12.82 -18.35
C LYS A 8 -9.92 13.08 -18.24
N PRO A 9 -10.60 13.43 -19.34
CA PRO A 9 -12.06 13.58 -19.36
C PRO A 9 -12.72 12.19 -19.40
N PHE A 10 -13.55 11.88 -18.41
CA PHE A 10 -14.47 10.74 -18.44
C PHE A 10 -15.71 11.13 -19.26
N PRO A 11 -16.08 10.41 -20.33
CA PRO A 11 -17.32 10.65 -21.04
C PRO A 11 -18.47 9.96 -20.29
N LEU A 12 -19.23 10.72 -19.51
CA LEU A 12 -20.51 10.25 -18.98
C LEU A 12 -21.58 10.40 -20.07
N GLY A 13 -21.75 9.33 -20.83
CA GLY A 13 -22.88 9.13 -21.72
C GLY A 13 -24.20 9.13 -20.93
N ALA A 14 -25.19 9.79 -21.54
CA ALA A 14 -26.53 9.99 -21.03
C ALA A 14 -27.22 8.67 -20.62
N VAL A 15 -27.82 8.65 -19.43
CA VAL A 15 -28.88 7.70 -19.08
C VAL A 15 -30.16 8.48 -18.83
N LEU A 16 -31.20 7.99 -19.51
CA LEU A 16 -32.49 8.61 -19.75
C LEU A 16 -33.36 8.69 -18.49
N VAL A 17 -34.13 9.78 -18.49
CA VAL A 17 -35.36 10.07 -17.75
C VAL A 17 -36.28 8.85 -17.58
N SER A 18 -36.84 8.67 -16.39
CA SER A 18 -38.25 8.29 -16.21
C SER A 18 -38.73 8.68 -14.81
N ALA A 19 -39.50 9.76 -14.77
CA ALA A 19 -40.35 10.10 -13.65
C ALA A 19 -41.59 9.21 -13.68
N ALA A 20 -41.89 8.53 -12.58
CA ALA A 20 -43.21 8.00 -12.31
C ALA A 20 -43.64 8.46 -10.92
N ALA A 21 -44.46 9.50 -10.89
CA ALA A 21 -45.20 9.91 -9.71
C ALA A 21 -46.32 8.89 -9.47
N LEU A 22 -46.30 8.24 -8.31
CA LEU A 22 -47.48 7.56 -7.78
C LEU A 22 -47.87 8.26 -6.47
N LEU A 23 -48.90 9.10 -6.59
CA LEU A 23 -49.70 9.58 -5.49
C LEU A 23 -50.70 8.49 -5.09
N GLY A 24 -50.88 8.29 -3.79
CA GLY A 24 -52.13 7.82 -3.21
C GLY A 24 -52.07 6.47 -2.50
N GLY A 25 -52.29 6.50 -1.18
CA GLY A 25 -52.67 5.32 -0.41
C GLY A 25 -52.20 5.37 1.04
N CYS A 26 -53.01 5.94 1.93
CA CYS A 26 -52.89 5.69 3.36
C CYS A 26 -53.31 4.24 3.64
N GLY A 27 -52.43 3.46 4.27
CA GLY A 27 -52.72 2.13 4.81
C GLY A 27 -51.59 1.68 5.73
N GLU A 28 -51.93 1.37 6.98
CA GLU A 28 -51.01 0.98 8.06
C GLU A 28 -50.18 -0.30 7.77
N PRO A 29 -48.99 -0.46 8.39
CA PRO A 29 -48.13 -1.62 8.18
C PRO A 29 -48.45 -2.75 9.17
N LEU A 30 -48.45 -4.00 8.69
CA LEU A 30 -48.35 -5.20 9.52
C LEU A 30 -47.20 -6.11 9.02
N PRO A 31 -46.59 -6.87 9.95
CA PRO A 31 -45.18 -7.20 9.90
C PRO A 31 -44.92 -8.52 9.16
N GLY A 32 -43.84 -8.53 8.38
CA GLY A 32 -43.36 -9.73 7.70
C GLY A 32 -42.54 -9.38 6.47
N GLU A 33 -41.71 -8.35 6.55
CA GLU A 33 -40.78 -8.01 5.48
C GLU A 33 -39.63 -9.00 5.53
N GLU A 34 -39.64 -9.94 4.60
CA GLU A 34 -38.46 -10.68 4.18
C GLU A 34 -37.37 -9.65 3.92
N VAL A 35 -36.28 -9.71 4.69
CA VAL A 35 -35.08 -8.87 4.50
C VAL A 35 -34.53 -9.23 3.13
N LYS A 36 -35.00 -8.50 2.12
CA LYS A 36 -34.42 -8.48 0.79
C LYS A 36 -33.03 -7.91 1.00
N GLN A 37 -32.04 -8.80 0.96
CA GLN A 37 -30.63 -8.47 1.02
C GLN A 37 -30.32 -7.55 -0.16
N GLU A 38 -30.51 -6.26 0.08
CA GLU A 38 -30.15 -5.19 -0.83
C GLU A 38 -28.64 -5.30 -0.97
N GLY A 39 -28.23 -5.82 -2.13
CA GLY A 39 -26.85 -5.82 -2.57
C GLY A 39 -26.41 -4.36 -2.66
N GLY A 40 -25.95 -3.83 -1.54
CA GLY A 40 -25.43 -2.49 -1.44
C GLY A 40 -24.27 -2.38 -2.41
N THR A 41 -24.47 -1.61 -3.47
CA THR A 41 -23.38 -1.10 -4.28
C THR A 41 -22.53 -0.25 -3.35
N VAL A 42 -21.46 -0.83 -2.81
CA VAL A 42 -20.42 -0.10 -2.10
C VAL A 42 -19.94 0.97 -3.06
N ALA A 43 -20.28 2.23 -2.79
CA ALA A 43 -19.77 3.33 -3.56
C ALA A 43 -18.24 3.27 -3.45
N ALA A 44 -17.53 3.32 -4.57
CA ALA A 44 -16.06 3.26 -4.62
C ALA A 44 -15.36 4.37 -3.79
N PHE A 45 -16.13 5.32 -3.23
CA PHE A 45 -15.65 6.41 -2.40
C PHE A 45 -15.46 6.07 -0.90
N ASP A 46 -15.97 4.94 -0.41
CA ASP A 46 -15.86 4.57 1.02
C ASP A 46 -14.69 3.63 1.34
N ILE A 47 -13.86 3.29 0.35
CA ILE A 47 -12.72 2.39 0.55
C ILE A 47 -11.56 3.20 1.13
N LEU A 48 -11.21 2.93 2.38
CA LEU A 48 -10.00 3.47 2.99
C LEU A 48 -8.77 3.08 2.15
N PRO A 49 -7.84 4.00 1.86
CA PRO A 49 -6.65 3.68 1.09
C PRO A 49 -5.80 2.62 1.81
N PRO A 50 -5.08 1.76 1.07
CA PRO A 50 -4.23 0.76 1.69
C PRO A 50 -3.13 1.42 2.52
N SER A 51 -2.76 0.76 3.61
CA SER A 51 -1.71 1.20 4.53
C SER A 51 -0.72 0.06 4.76
N ALA A 52 0.56 0.41 4.87
CA ALA A 52 1.64 -0.53 5.12
C ALA A 52 2.31 -0.26 6.47
N THR A 53 2.68 -1.34 7.16
CA THR A 53 3.55 -1.30 8.34
C THR A 53 4.74 -2.23 8.12
N MET A 54 5.88 -1.93 8.76
CA MET A 54 7.07 -2.78 8.70
C MET A 54 7.88 -2.68 9.99
N ASN A 55 8.28 -3.85 10.48
CA ASN A 55 9.21 -4.00 11.59
C ASN A 55 10.43 -4.79 11.13
N CYS A 56 11.59 -4.46 11.68
CA CYS A 56 12.83 -5.15 11.35
C CYS A 56 13.62 -5.42 12.61
N THR A 57 14.30 -6.55 12.63
CA THR A 57 15.17 -7.00 13.70
C THR A 57 16.56 -7.31 13.15
N LYS A 58 17.56 -7.21 14.02
CA LYS A 58 18.96 -7.52 13.72
C LYS A 58 19.34 -8.75 14.50
N VAL A 59 19.81 -9.79 13.83
CA VAL A 59 20.26 -11.02 14.47
C VAL A 59 21.59 -11.43 13.84
N GLY A 60 22.66 -11.41 14.64
CA GLY A 60 24.01 -11.67 14.14
C GLY A 60 24.39 -10.69 13.03
N THR A 61 24.67 -11.20 11.84
CA THR A 61 25.03 -10.43 10.64
C THR A 61 23.87 -10.24 9.66
N ASN A 62 22.62 -10.48 10.09
CA ASN A 62 21.45 -10.38 9.23
C ASN A 62 20.45 -9.35 9.76
N VAL A 63 19.76 -8.71 8.83
CA VAL A 63 18.50 -7.99 9.08
C VAL A 63 17.35 -8.87 8.61
N SER A 64 16.33 -9.00 9.42
CA SER A 64 15.06 -9.62 9.04
C SER A 64 13.92 -8.65 9.26
N CYS A 65 13.18 -8.35 8.20
CA CYS A 65 12.03 -7.46 8.18
C CYS A 65 10.74 -8.23 7.91
N SER A 66 9.67 -7.82 8.58
CA SER A 66 8.30 -8.28 8.36
C SER A 66 7.41 -7.08 8.06
N GLY A 67 6.70 -7.14 6.94
CA GLY A 67 5.75 -6.13 6.50
C GLY A 67 4.31 -6.64 6.57
N SER A 68 3.36 -5.73 6.79
CA SER A 68 1.92 -6.02 6.76
C SER A 68 1.17 -4.94 5.99
N GLY A 69 0.05 -5.32 5.38
CA GLY A 69 -0.93 -4.41 4.76
C GLY A 69 -2.24 -4.39 5.53
N ALA A 70 -2.92 -3.26 5.55
CA ALA A 70 -4.27 -3.08 6.09
C ALA A 70 -5.05 -2.05 5.26
N ASN A 71 -6.38 -2.02 5.39
CA ASN A 71 -7.29 -1.19 4.57
C ASN A 71 -7.23 -1.51 3.07
N GLY A 72 -7.92 -0.77 2.21
CA GLY A 72 -7.97 -1.05 0.76
C GLY A 72 -8.67 -2.37 0.44
N VAL A 73 -8.47 -2.85 -0.80
CA VAL A 73 -9.12 -4.07 -1.30
C VAL A 73 -8.12 -5.21 -1.44
N GLN A 74 -8.38 -6.33 -0.77
CA GLN A 74 -7.59 -7.55 -0.91
C GLN A 74 -7.87 -8.26 -2.26
N PRO A 75 -6.91 -9.02 -2.81
CA PRO A 75 -5.58 -9.35 -2.26
C PRO A 75 -4.56 -8.23 -2.41
N TYR A 76 -3.54 -8.22 -1.53
CA TYR A 76 -2.41 -7.29 -1.61
C TYR A 76 -1.22 -7.89 -2.36
N THR A 77 -0.54 -7.05 -3.14
CA THR A 77 0.81 -7.28 -3.64
C THR A 77 1.81 -6.59 -2.72
N TYR A 78 2.65 -7.37 -2.05
CA TYR A 78 3.70 -6.86 -1.19
C TYR A 78 4.91 -6.46 -2.02
N GLN A 79 5.40 -5.25 -1.84
CA GLN A 79 6.55 -4.73 -2.59
C GLN A 79 7.66 -4.28 -1.66
N TRP A 80 8.87 -4.64 -2.07
CA TRP A 80 10.10 -4.30 -1.38
C TRP A 80 11.01 -3.48 -2.28
N GLN A 81 11.81 -2.64 -1.65
CA GLN A 81 12.91 -1.93 -2.28
C GLN A 81 14.09 -1.89 -1.31
N VAL A 82 15.29 -2.13 -1.81
CA VAL A 82 16.52 -2.03 -1.04
C VAL A 82 17.52 -1.13 -1.75
N VAL A 83 18.19 -0.28 -0.97
CA VAL A 83 19.22 0.63 -1.45
C VAL A 83 20.41 0.57 -0.52
N ASP A 84 21.58 0.24 -1.07
CA ASP A 84 22.85 0.34 -0.36
C ASP A 84 23.51 1.68 -0.72
N ASP A 85 23.64 2.55 0.28
CA ASP A 85 24.15 3.92 0.13
C ASP A 85 25.57 4.04 0.69
N PHE A 86 26.51 4.21 -0.22
CA PHE A 86 27.93 4.46 0.06
C PHE A 86 28.27 5.97 0.13
N GLY A 87 27.27 6.84 0.25
CA GLY A 87 27.42 8.30 0.38
C GLY A 87 26.80 9.12 -0.76
N SER A 88 26.15 8.48 -1.74
CA SER A 88 25.46 9.13 -2.87
C SER A 88 23.98 9.44 -2.61
N GLY A 89 23.45 8.94 -1.49
CA GLY A 89 22.05 9.08 -1.09
C GLY A 89 21.20 7.84 -1.45
N PRO A 90 20.02 7.67 -0.83
CA PRO A 90 19.22 6.46 -0.91
C PRO A 90 18.24 6.46 -2.07
N THR A 91 18.73 6.50 -3.32
CA THR A 91 17.85 6.50 -4.51
C THR A 91 17.88 5.16 -5.23
N SER A 92 16.69 4.57 -5.39
CA SER A 92 16.43 3.50 -6.33
C SER A 92 14.98 3.64 -6.80
N PRO A 93 14.69 3.52 -8.10
CA PRO A 93 13.32 3.49 -8.59
C PRO A 93 12.73 2.07 -8.55
N TYR A 94 13.56 1.05 -8.31
CA TYR A 94 13.17 -0.34 -8.49
C TYR A 94 12.45 -0.89 -7.27
N TRP A 95 11.24 -1.39 -7.48
CA TRP A 95 10.44 -2.13 -6.51
C TRP A 95 10.16 -3.51 -7.08
N TRP A 96 10.30 -4.56 -6.27
CA TRP A 96 9.96 -5.91 -6.68
C TRP A 96 8.83 -6.47 -5.82
N ASN A 97 8.04 -7.36 -6.41
CA ASN A 97 7.00 -8.10 -5.69
C ASN A 97 7.66 -9.20 -4.86
N GLY A 98 7.28 -9.32 -3.59
CA GLY A 98 7.80 -10.32 -2.67
C GLY A 98 6.75 -10.83 -1.69
N GLY A 99 7.20 -11.48 -0.63
CA GLY A 99 6.34 -11.92 0.47
C GLY A 99 6.15 -10.84 1.53
N THR A 100 5.58 -11.25 2.67
CA THR A 100 5.48 -10.42 3.88
C THR A 100 6.79 -10.33 4.65
N THR A 101 7.81 -11.08 4.27
CA THR A 101 9.11 -11.06 4.93
C THR A 101 10.23 -10.82 3.92
N TYR A 102 11.28 -10.17 4.40
CA TYR A 102 12.51 -9.93 3.67
C TYR A 102 13.69 -10.08 4.64
N SER A 103 14.76 -10.73 4.21
CA SER A 103 15.99 -10.81 4.99
C SER A 103 17.18 -10.53 4.10
N ASP A 104 18.16 -9.85 4.66
CA ASP A 104 19.39 -9.49 3.95
C ASP A 104 20.58 -9.49 4.90
N TYR A 105 21.76 -9.64 4.32
CA TYR A 105 23.01 -9.55 5.04
C TYR A 105 23.34 -8.08 5.37
N CYS A 106 23.71 -7.84 6.62
CA CYS A 106 24.23 -6.57 7.09
C CYS A 106 25.07 -6.85 8.32
N GLN A 107 26.40 -6.84 8.15
CA GLN A 107 27.28 -6.99 9.30
C GLN A 107 27.26 -5.71 10.13
N PHE A 108 26.99 -5.85 11.42
CA PHE A 108 26.97 -4.75 12.38
C PHE A 108 28.25 -4.75 13.20
N GLY A 109 28.73 -3.55 13.52
CA GLY A 109 29.85 -3.38 14.44
C GLY A 109 30.62 -2.10 14.15
N LEU A 110 31.56 -1.81 15.05
CA LEU A 110 32.59 -0.79 14.87
C LEU A 110 33.91 -1.50 14.63
N TYR A 111 34.31 -1.56 13.37
CA TYR A 111 35.56 -2.10 12.88
C TYR A 111 36.50 -0.97 12.49
N THR A 112 37.79 -1.15 12.75
CA THR A 112 38.86 -0.16 12.48
C THR A 112 39.23 -0.02 11.01
N TYR A 113 38.89 -1.02 10.19
CA TYR A 113 39.14 -1.06 8.75
C TYR A 113 37.86 -1.51 8.03
N GLY A 114 37.81 -1.38 6.70
CA GLY A 114 36.68 -1.80 5.89
C GLY A 114 35.82 -0.64 5.38
N THR A 115 34.74 -0.99 4.68
CA THR A 115 33.81 -0.04 4.09
C THR A 115 32.49 -0.05 4.86
N TYR A 116 31.98 1.14 5.19
CA TYR A 116 30.67 1.31 5.79
C TYR A 116 29.70 1.86 4.77
N TRP A 117 28.46 1.38 4.81
CA TRP A 117 27.36 1.93 4.02
C TRP A 117 26.07 1.91 4.83
N THR A 118 25.08 2.67 4.35
CA THR A 118 23.74 2.64 4.92
C THR A 118 22.82 1.86 4.00
N LYS A 119 22.29 0.73 4.49
CA LYS A 119 21.26 -0.04 3.81
C LYS A 119 19.89 0.50 4.19
N TYR A 120 19.09 0.86 3.20
CA TYR A 120 17.70 1.28 3.35
C TYR A 120 16.81 0.15 2.84
N ILE A 121 15.96 -0.38 3.72
CA ILE A 121 14.93 -1.35 3.35
C ILE A 121 13.60 -0.63 3.40
N ARG A 122 12.88 -0.67 2.29
CA ARG A 122 11.58 -0.02 2.09
C ARG A 122 10.52 -1.04 1.76
N PHE A 123 9.32 -0.78 2.25
CA PHE A 123 8.17 -1.65 2.09
C PHE A 123 6.92 -0.84 1.79
N ARG A 124 6.11 -1.36 0.88
CA ARG A 124 4.76 -0.85 0.57
C ARG A 124 3.86 -1.99 0.11
N VAL A 125 2.57 -1.74 0.08
CA VAL A 125 1.58 -2.67 -0.48
C VAL A 125 0.83 -2.02 -1.63
N VAL A 126 0.47 -2.82 -2.62
CA VAL A 126 -0.44 -2.44 -3.71
C VAL A 126 -1.69 -3.30 -3.58
N ASP A 127 -2.86 -2.66 -3.52
CA ASP A 127 -4.13 -3.37 -3.37
C ASP A 127 -4.66 -3.91 -4.72
N ALA A 128 -5.77 -4.64 -4.70
CA ALA A 128 -6.38 -5.23 -5.90
C ALA A 128 -6.85 -4.16 -6.92
N ASN A 129 -7.14 -2.96 -6.44
CA ASN A 129 -7.51 -1.80 -7.25
C ASN A 129 -6.30 -1.00 -7.73
N THR A 130 -5.08 -1.50 -7.50
CA THR A 130 -3.80 -0.87 -7.86
C THR A 130 -3.44 0.40 -7.08
N TYR A 131 -4.13 0.67 -5.97
CA TYR A 131 -3.75 1.74 -5.07
C TYR A 131 -2.48 1.38 -4.30
N VAL A 132 -1.54 2.32 -4.25
CA VAL A 132 -0.27 2.18 -3.54
C VAL A 132 -0.41 2.76 -2.14
N SER A 133 0.04 2.04 -1.13
CA SER A 133 0.04 2.49 0.26
C SER A 133 1.08 3.57 0.55
N ASN A 134 1.13 4.04 1.80
CA ASN A 134 2.32 4.69 2.34
C ASN A 134 3.56 3.78 2.21
N GLU A 135 4.74 4.40 2.16
CA GLU A 135 6.03 3.70 2.17
C GLU A 135 6.62 3.70 3.58
N VAL A 136 7.08 2.54 4.05
CA VAL A 136 7.77 2.41 5.34
C VAL A 136 9.24 2.15 5.08
N THR A 137 10.12 2.94 5.68
CA THR A 137 11.58 2.82 5.51
C THR A 137 12.26 2.48 6.84
N LYS A 138 13.22 1.55 6.81
CA LYS A 138 14.18 1.30 7.89
C LYS A 138 15.59 1.38 7.35
N SER A 139 16.50 1.98 8.12
CA SER A 139 17.90 2.13 7.76
C SER A 139 18.82 1.36 8.71
N PHE A 140 19.89 0.83 8.15
CA PHE A 140 20.87 0.02 8.85
C PHE A 140 22.27 0.44 8.43
N ARG A 141 23.16 0.69 9.39
CA ARG A 141 24.57 0.88 9.11
C ARG A 141 25.24 -0.49 9.02
N CYS A 142 25.70 -0.83 7.82
CA CYS A 142 26.35 -2.10 7.51
C CYS A 142 27.84 -1.88 7.29
N TRP A 143 28.59 -2.99 7.36
CA TRP A 143 30.03 -3.01 7.18
C TRP A 143 30.48 -4.22 6.36
N SER A 144 31.58 -4.08 5.64
CA SER A 144 32.30 -5.16 4.99
C SER A 144 33.80 -5.00 5.17
N PRO A 145 34.56 -6.10 5.23
CA PRO A 145 36.00 -6.02 5.07
C PRO A 145 36.34 -5.45 3.68
N ASN A 146 37.49 -4.78 3.58
CA ASN A 146 38.07 -4.37 2.29
C ASN A 146 38.81 -5.53 1.63
#